data_AF-A0AAV9N6R4-F1
#
_entry.id   AF-A0AAV9N6R4-F1
#
_cell.length_a   1.000
_cell.length_b   1.000
_cell.length_c   1.000
_cell.angle_alpha   90.00
_cell.angle_beta   90.00
_cell.angle_gamma   90.00
#
_symmetry.space_group_name_H-M   'P 1'
#
loop_
_entity.id
_entity.type
_entity.pdbx_description
1 polymer ?
#
loop_
_entity_poly.entity_id
_entity_poly.type
_entity_poly.pdbx_seq_one_letter_code
_entity_poly.pdbx_strand_id
1 'polypeptide(L)'
;MEVVLANGELLRTGQWGLNNGPSTHLCSNQFGPQIDGLFLQSNLGIVTKLALHLDVAPKAMINVVVSCPEVSQIEPLIDSYEELYRERILQGHPSVHNVNHYSTRFSRKHEQQTSLGPLTKESLLKLSDRYGTGYWHSFFDLWGSKAMVLLRWERVKEVLTNNLPGCKVTHTLWEGENGGTLDQLKVGSFGAGVPGMYASALADYNLPADGTGAGAHTDVTLLLPNNGKIVHEWFVKMRTIMEKAGTDPFIGCHVWDRHLLFVQEYVYDKTNLKNLERGRQVMDLIVDEAAKHSYACYRSHLRYMDNIQNLFEFNGHIYKRFIEQIKATVDPNGILSPGKNGIWTSKHSHSPAKP
;
A
#
# COMPACT_ATOMS: atom_id res chain seq x y z
N MET A 1 -1.00 23.89 -2.32
CA MET A 1 -0.89 23.40 -3.71
C MET A 1 -1.43 24.44 -4.68
N GLU A 2 -1.14 24.35 -5.99
CA GLU A 2 -1.75 25.16 -7.04
C GLU A 2 -2.64 24.27 -7.93
N VAL A 3 -3.85 24.74 -8.23
CA VAL A 3 -4.91 23.97 -8.92
C VAL A 3 -5.58 24.85 -9.97
N VAL A 4 -5.82 24.29 -11.16
CA VAL A 4 -6.74 24.86 -12.16
C VAL A 4 -8.15 24.32 -11.90
N LEU A 5 -9.10 25.21 -11.67
CA LEU A 5 -10.52 24.88 -11.46
C LEU A 5 -11.23 24.61 -12.79
N ALA A 6 -12.45 24.06 -12.76
CA ALA A 6 -13.18 23.73 -13.99
C ALA A 6 -13.54 24.97 -14.83
N ASN A 7 -13.60 26.16 -14.23
CA ASN A 7 -13.78 27.44 -14.91
C ASN A 7 -12.47 27.99 -15.51
N GLY A 8 -11.34 27.31 -15.34
CA GLY A 8 -10.02 27.73 -15.83
C GLY A 8 -9.23 28.64 -14.90
N GLU A 9 -9.79 29.07 -13.78
CA GLU A 9 -9.09 29.93 -12.81
C GLU A 9 -8.06 29.15 -11.99
N LEU A 10 -7.04 29.87 -11.52
CA LEU A 10 -6.01 29.33 -10.63
C LEU A 10 -6.36 29.56 -9.16
N LEU A 11 -6.24 28.50 -8.38
CA LEU A 11 -6.39 28.50 -6.93
C LEU A 11 -5.07 28.04 -6.30
N ARG A 12 -4.62 28.75 -5.25
CA ARG A 12 -3.56 28.31 -4.36
C ARG A 12 -4.09 28.10 -2.95
N THR A 13 -3.75 26.97 -2.35
CA THR A 13 -4.17 26.58 -0.99
C THR A 13 -3.05 26.79 0.03
N GLY A 14 -3.38 26.72 1.32
CA GLY A 14 -2.45 26.95 2.42
C GLY A 14 -2.04 28.42 2.51
N GLN A 15 -0.83 28.66 3.02
CA GLN A 15 -0.21 30.00 3.00
C GLN A 15 0.17 30.46 1.58
N TRP A 16 0.17 29.57 0.60
CA TRP A 16 0.48 29.91 -0.80
C TRP A 16 -0.60 30.76 -1.49
N GLY A 17 -1.76 30.94 -0.85
CA GLY A 17 -2.74 31.95 -1.28
C GLY A 17 -2.21 33.38 -1.14
N LEU A 18 -1.22 33.63 -0.28
CA LEU A 18 -0.54 34.91 -0.18
C LEU A 18 0.48 35.09 -1.30
N ASN A 19 0.56 36.31 -1.83
CA ASN A 19 1.61 36.67 -2.78
C ASN A 19 2.94 36.83 -2.05
N ASN A 20 3.93 36.00 -2.38
CA ASN A 20 5.31 36.06 -1.88
C ASN A 20 5.46 35.98 -0.34
N GLY A 21 4.59 35.24 0.34
CA GLY A 21 4.69 35.06 1.79
C GLY A 21 5.92 34.19 2.19
N PRO A 22 6.70 34.56 3.20
CA PRO A 22 7.85 33.75 3.64
C PRO A 22 7.43 32.36 4.16
N SER A 23 6.18 32.22 4.60
CA SER A 23 5.60 30.97 5.13
C SER A 23 4.90 30.12 4.08
N THR A 24 4.96 30.50 2.80
CA THR A 24 4.21 29.91 1.68
C THR A 24 4.24 28.36 1.64
N HIS A 25 5.37 27.74 1.97
CA HIS A 25 5.54 26.29 1.98
C HIS A 25 5.87 25.70 3.36
N LEU A 26 5.83 26.51 4.41
CA LEU A 26 6.19 26.08 5.77
C LEU A 26 5.02 25.45 6.52
N CYS A 27 3.78 25.82 6.19
CA CYS A 27 2.59 25.38 6.89
C CYS A 27 1.44 25.07 5.92
N SER A 28 0.77 23.94 6.13
CA SER A 28 -0.45 23.56 5.39
C SER A 28 -1.71 24.27 5.91
N ASN A 29 -1.64 24.97 7.05
CA ASN A 29 -2.78 25.72 7.56
C ASN A 29 -3.05 26.97 6.74
N GLN A 30 -4.33 27.25 6.52
CA GLN A 30 -4.83 28.49 5.90
C GLN A 30 -5.84 29.16 6.80
N PHE A 31 -6.08 30.46 6.57
CA PHE A 31 -7.21 31.14 7.17
C PHE A 31 -8.50 30.73 6.42
N GLY A 32 -9.51 30.25 7.16
CA GLY A 32 -10.74 29.69 6.60
C GLY A 32 -10.71 28.15 6.48
N PRO A 33 -11.69 27.53 5.78
CA PRO A 33 -11.77 26.08 5.64
C PRO A 33 -10.54 25.52 4.94
N GLN A 34 -9.88 24.47 5.45
CA GLN A 34 -8.79 23.80 4.75
C GLN A 34 -9.33 22.88 3.65
N ILE A 35 -8.99 23.16 2.40
CA ILE A 35 -9.60 22.50 1.23
C ILE A 35 -8.61 21.63 0.43
N ASP A 36 -7.34 21.55 0.82
CA ASP A 36 -6.32 20.74 0.16
C ASP A 36 -6.77 19.29 -0.05
N GLY A 37 -7.43 18.72 0.96
CA GLY A 37 -7.97 17.36 0.92
C GLY A 37 -9.05 17.16 -0.15
N LEU A 38 -9.77 18.21 -0.56
CA LEU A 38 -10.76 18.14 -1.64
C LEU A 38 -10.12 17.83 -3.00
N PHE A 39 -8.81 18.06 -3.17
CA PHE A 39 -8.09 17.78 -4.42
C PHE A 39 -7.32 16.45 -4.40
N LEU A 40 -7.36 15.72 -3.27
CA LEU A 40 -6.80 14.37 -3.18
C LEU A 40 -7.89 13.37 -3.53
N GLN A 41 -7.59 12.45 -4.45
CA GLN A 41 -8.53 11.38 -4.79
C GLN A 41 -9.91 11.91 -5.25
N SER A 42 -9.92 12.99 -6.03
CA SER A 42 -11.16 13.62 -6.50
C SER A 42 -11.05 14.06 -7.95
N ASN A 43 -12.10 14.70 -8.44
CA ASN A 43 -12.18 15.31 -9.76
C ASN A 43 -12.60 16.79 -9.67
N LEU A 44 -12.19 17.49 -8.62
CA LEU A 44 -12.57 18.88 -8.36
C LEU A 44 -11.64 19.93 -8.98
N GLY A 45 -10.49 19.51 -9.53
CA GLY A 45 -9.53 20.41 -10.17
C GLY A 45 -8.34 19.66 -10.76
N ILE A 46 -7.50 20.39 -11.50
CA ILE A 46 -6.24 19.87 -12.05
C ILE A 46 -5.09 20.48 -11.25
N VAL A 47 -4.42 19.66 -10.44
CA VAL A 47 -3.26 20.11 -9.66
C VAL A 47 -2.09 20.38 -10.61
N THR A 48 -1.53 21.59 -10.58
CA THR A 48 -0.40 22.01 -11.44
C THR A 48 0.91 22.14 -10.67
N LYS A 49 0.85 22.40 -9.36
CA LYS A 49 2.05 22.48 -8.49
C LYS A 49 1.76 21.95 -7.09
N LEU A 50 2.76 21.28 -6.51
CA LEU A 50 2.77 20.80 -5.14
C LEU A 50 4.04 21.25 -4.44
N ALA A 51 3.92 21.52 -3.13
CA ALA A 51 5.06 21.70 -2.25
C ALA A 51 5.12 20.47 -1.35
N LEU A 52 6.30 19.85 -1.27
CA LEU A 52 6.55 18.66 -0.47
C LEU A 52 7.61 19.00 0.57
N HIS A 53 7.38 18.58 1.82
CA HIS A 53 8.43 18.62 2.83
C HIS A 53 9.41 17.48 2.56
N LEU A 54 10.69 17.79 2.72
CA LEU A 54 11.78 16.84 2.57
C LEU A 54 12.45 16.64 3.92
N ASP A 55 12.63 15.38 4.31
CA ASP A 55 13.38 15.05 5.51
C ASP A 55 14.85 15.41 5.35
N VAL A 56 15.46 15.84 6.46
CA VAL A 56 16.91 16.08 6.51
C VAL A 56 17.62 14.74 6.53
N ALA A 57 18.70 14.63 5.74
CA ALA A 57 19.50 13.42 5.70
C ALA A 57 19.99 13.03 7.12
N PRO A 58 19.67 11.80 7.59
CA PRO A 58 20.11 11.34 8.91
C PRO A 58 21.61 11.07 8.93
N LYS A 59 22.20 10.94 10.12
CA LYS A 59 23.62 10.56 10.27
C LYS A 59 23.84 9.05 10.23
N ALA A 60 22.83 8.27 10.60
CA ALA A 60 22.85 6.83 10.61
C ALA A 60 21.46 6.26 10.34
N MET A 61 21.44 5.04 9.83
CA MET A 61 20.24 4.28 9.53
C MET A 61 20.46 2.81 9.87
N ILE A 62 19.44 2.15 10.42
CA ILE A 62 19.41 0.68 10.55
C ILE A 62 18.25 0.15 9.72
N ASN A 63 18.53 -0.79 8.82
CA ASN A 63 17.50 -1.63 8.21
C ASN A 63 17.32 -2.87 9.08
N VAL A 64 16.08 -3.22 9.39
CA VAL A 64 15.71 -4.42 10.14
C VAL A 64 14.92 -5.34 9.22
N VAL A 65 15.26 -6.62 9.22
CA VAL A 65 14.54 -7.68 8.51
C VAL A 65 14.06 -8.71 9.52
N VAL A 66 12.78 -9.05 9.45
CA VAL A 66 12.12 -10.08 10.25
C VAL A 66 11.60 -11.17 9.32
N SER A 67 12.02 -12.40 9.57
CA SER A 67 11.63 -13.58 8.79
C SER A 67 10.90 -14.56 9.69
N CYS A 68 9.61 -14.77 9.44
CA CYS A 68 8.78 -15.67 10.23
C CYS A 68 8.35 -16.90 9.42
N PRO A 69 8.70 -18.13 9.85
CA PRO A 69 8.46 -19.35 9.07
C PRO A 69 6.99 -19.72 8.91
N GLU A 70 6.13 -19.40 9.88
CA GLU A 70 4.76 -19.90 9.94
C GLU A 70 3.73 -18.82 9.61
N VAL A 71 2.64 -19.26 8.96
CA VAL A 71 1.53 -18.40 8.55
C VAL A 71 0.91 -17.66 9.74
N SER A 72 0.73 -18.35 10.88
CA SER A 72 0.09 -17.79 12.07
C SER A 72 0.92 -16.70 12.74
N GLN A 73 2.23 -16.61 12.46
CA GLN A 73 3.11 -15.63 13.08
C GLN A 73 2.86 -14.19 12.60
N ILE A 74 2.02 -13.98 11.58
CA ILE A 74 1.58 -12.63 11.23
C ILE A 74 0.84 -11.95 12.38
N GLU A 75 0.07 -12.69 13.18
CA GLU A 75 -0.67 -12.15 14.31
C GLU A 75 0.25 -11.51 15.36
N PRO A 76 1.16 -12.25 16.02
CA PRO A 76 2.10 -11.65 16.97
C PRO A 76 3.08 -10.66 16.32
N LEU A 77 3.32 -10.74 15.00
CA LEU A 77 4.19 -9.80 14.28
C LEU A 77 3.55 -8.41 14.21
N ILE A 78 2.28 -8.35 13.83
CA ILE A 78 1.52 -7.10 13.77
C ILE A 78 1.37 -6.49 15.18
N ASP A 79 1.03 -7.31 16.18
CA ASP A 79 0.86 -6.83 17.56
C ASP A 79 2.17 -6.29 18.14
N SER A 80 3.31 -6.89 17.77
CA SER A 80 4.65 -6.39 18.15
C SER A 80 4.96 -5.03 17.53
N TYR A 81 4.55 -4.79 16.28
CA TYR A 81 4.71 -3.47 15.66
C TYR A 81 3.81 -2.43 16.31
N GLU A 82 2.58 -2.80 16.66
CA GLU A 82 1.67 -1.93 17.40
C GLU A 82 2.28 -1.50 18.76
N GLU A 83 2.90 -2.43 19.50
CA GLU A 83 3.65 -2.13 20.74
C GLU A 83 4.76 -1.11 20.49
N LEU A 84 5.62 -1.35 19.51
CA LEU A 84 6.73 -0.46 19.19
C LEU A 84 6.26 0.93 18.68
N TYR A 85 5.10 1.02 18.03
CA TYR A 85 4.49 2.30 17.65
C TYR A 85 3.95 3.08 18.84
N ARG A 86 3.29 2.41 19.80
CA ARG A 86 2.80 3.05 21.04
C ARG A 86 3.96 3.65 21.84
N GLU A 87 5.13 3.03 21.79
CA GLU A 87 6.36 3.50 22.43
C GLU A 87 7.14 4.54 21.60
N ARG A 88 6.69 4.89 20.39
CA ARG A 88 7.39 5.79 19.45
C ARG A 88 8.80 5.31 19.07
N ILE A 89 9.00 3.99 19.02
CA ILE A 89 10.26 3.38 18.59
C ILE A 89 10.32 3.29 17.07
N LEU A 90 9.26 2.79 16.44
CA LEU A 90 9.15 2.77 14.98
C LEU A 90 8.91 4.18 14.43
N GLN A 91 9.59 4.49 13.33
CA GLN A 91 9.50 5.78 12.65
C GLN A 91 8.82 5.67 11.28
N GLY A 92 9.11 4.59 10.55
CA GLY A 92 8.49 4.27 9.27
C GLY A 92 7.54 3.08 9.40
N HIS A 93 6.96 2.66 8.28
CA HIS A 93 5.99 1.57 8.24
C HIS A 93 6.62 0.21 7.88
N PRO A 94 6.60 -0.78 8.79
CA PRO A 94 6.96 -2.14 8.43
C PRO A 94 6.16 -2.64 7.23
N SER A 95 6.90 -3.21 6.28
CA SER A 95 6.33 -3.80 5.07
C SER A 95 6.43 -5.31 5.15
N VAL A 96 5.30 -6.00 5.28
CA VAL A 96 5.20 -7.45 5.46
C VAL A 96 4.71 -8.09 4.16
N HIS A 97 5.45 -9.07 3.66
CA HIS A 97 5.12 -9.78 2.43
C HIS A 97 5.11 -11.29 2.67
N ASN A 98 4.22 -12.02 2.02
CA ASN A 98 4.35 -13.48 2.00
C ASN A 98 5.46 -13.91 1.02
N VAL A 99 5.95 -15.15 1.17
CA VAL A 99 7.07 -15.67 0.36
C VAL A 99 6.80 -15.62 -1.14
N ASN A 100 5.55 -15.81 -1.57
CA ASN A 100 5.12 -15.65 -2.97
C ASN A 100 5.45 -14.25 -3.46
N HIS A 101 4.92 -13.24 -2.78
CA HIS A 101 5.14 -11.84 -3.12
C HIS A 101 6.62 -11.46 -3.08
N TYR A 102 7.33 -11.85 -2.02
CA TYR A 102 8.75 -11.54 -1.89
C TYR A 102 9.59 -12.14 -3.02
N SER A 103 9.30 -13.37 -3.43
CA SER A 103 10.08 -14.09 -4.46
C SER A 103 9.95 -13.52 -5.88
N THR A 104 8.89 -12.74 -6.16
CA THR A 104 8.64 -12.11 -7.47
C THR A 104 9.76 -11.18 -7.93
N ARG A 105 10.51 -10.63 -6.98
CA ARG A 105 11.67 -9.75 -7.22
C ARG A 105 12.83 -10.48 -7.92
N PHE A 106 12.85 -11.81 -7.82
CA PHE A 106 14.01 -12.63 -8.18
C PHE A 106 13.69 -13.69 -9.23
N SER A 107 12.41 -14.00 -9.46
CA SER A 107 12.02 -15.15 -10.28
C SER A 107 10.55 -15.14 -10.65
N ARG A 108 10.22 -15.85 -11.73
CA ARG A 108 8.85 -16.10 -12.19
C ARG A 108 8.33 -17.43 -11.67
N LYS A 109 7.00 -17.59 -11.67
CA LYS A 109 6.33 -18.79 -11.17
C LYS A 109 6.81 -20.08 -11.85
N HIS A 110 6.97 -20.05 -13.17
CA HIS A 110 7.35 -21.25 -13.94
C HIS A 110 8.76 -21.77 -13.60
N GLU A 111 9.62 -20.92 -13.04
CA GLU A 111 10.95 -21.31 -12.55
C GLU A 111 10.88 -22.00 -11.19
N GLN A 112 9.77 -21.85 -10.47
CA GLN A 112 9.55 -22.40 -9.13
C GLN A 112 8.72 -23.68 -9.17
N GLN A 113 7.76 -23.76 -10.09
CA GLN A 113 6.86 -24.90 -10.21
C GLN A 113 6.37 -25.04 -11.66
N THR A 114 6.36 -26.28 -12.17
CA THR A 114 5.79 -26.62 -13.48
C THR A 114 4.33 -27.05 -13.41
N SER A 115 3.86 -27.55 -12.26
CA SER A 115 2.46 -27.92 -12.08
C SER A 115 1.54 -26.69 -12.08
N LEU A 116 0.38 -26.85 -12.71
CA LEU A 116 -0.67 -25.84 -12.77
C LEU A 116 -1.26 -25.57 -11.38
N GLY A 117 -1.82 -24.37 -11.20
CA GLY A 117 -2.45 -23.94 -9.95
C GLY A 117 -1.48 -23.22 -9.01
N PRO A 118 -1.88 -22.96 -7.75
CA PRO A 118 -1.06 -22.27 -6.76
C PRO A 118 0.24 -23.04 -6.45
N LEU A 119 1.22 -22.34 -5.89
CA LEU A 119 2.45 -22.95 -5.40
C LEU A 119 2.12 -23.94 -4.28
N THR A 120 2.64 -25.15 -4.44
CA THR A 120 2.54 -26.21 -3.44
C THR A 120 3.36 -25.89 -2.20
N LYS A 121 3.02 -26.51 -1.06
CA LYS A 121 3.81 -26.39 0.18
C LYS A 121 5.30 -26.69 -0.04
N GLU A 122 5.62 -27.69 -0.86
CA GLU A 122 7.00 -28.02 -1.20
C GLU A 122 7.70 -26.89 -1.97
N SER A 123 7.02 -26.28 -2.94
CA SER A 123 7.56 -25.15 -3.70
C SER A 123 7.76 -23.92 -2.82
N LEU A 124 6.85 -23.68 -1.88
CA LEU A 124 7.00 -22.61 -0.88
C LEU A 124 8.22 -22.85 0.04
N LEU A 125 8.45 -24.09 0.49
CA LEU A 125 9.62 -24.41 1.30
C LEU A 125 10.93 -24.23 0.51
N LYS A 126 10.97 -24.67 -0.76
CA LYS A 126 12.12 -24.43 -1.66
C LYS A 126 12.41 -22.94 -1.85
N LEU A 127 11.37 -22.13 -1.99
CA LEU A 127 11.49 -20.66 -2.07
C LEU A 127 12.06 -20.07 -0.78
N SER A 128 11.51 -20.48 0.36
CA SER A 128 11.97 -20.08 1.69
C SER A 128 13.45 -20.40 1.90
N ASP A 129 13.88 -21.62 1.57
CA ASP A 129 15.28 -22.05 1.67
C ASP A 129 16.19 -21.28 0.70
N ARG A 130 15.76 -21.12 -0.56
CA ARG A 130 16.53 -20.43 -1.61
C ARG A 130 16.83 -18.98 -1.24
N TYR A 131 15.87 -18.29 -0.63
CA TYR A 131 16.00 -16.87 -0.30
C TYR A 131 16.27 -16.60 1.19
N GLY A 132 16.46 -17.65 1.99
CA GLY A 132 16.77 -17.54 3.42
C GLY A 132 15.69 -16.79 4.22
N THR A 133 14.42 -16.99 3.85
CA THR A 133 13.26 -16.31 4.45
C THR A 133 12.20 -17.31 4.88
N GLY A 134 11.34 -16.93 5.82
CA GLY A 134 10.15 -17.69 6.20
C GLY A 134 8.96 -17.39 5.29
N TYR A 135 7.78 -17.89 5.67
CA TYR A 135 6.53 -17.56 4.99
C TYR A 135 6.28 -16.06 4.96
N TRP A 136 6.63 -15.34 6.03
CA TRP A 136 6.58 -13.89 6.10
C TRP A 136 7.97 -13.28 6.05
N HIS A 137 8.13 -12.32 5.14
CA HIS A 137 9.28 -11.45 5.03
C HIS A 137 8.86 -10.02 5.34
N SER A 138 9.33 -9.48 6.46
CA SER A 138 9.08 -8.10 6.85
C SER A 138 10.37 -7.30 6.91
N PHE A 139 10.30 -6.03 6.54
CA PHE A 139 11.40 -5.09 6.72
C PHE A 139 10.91 -3.68 7.07
N PHE A 140 11.75 -2.94 7.78
CA PHE A 140 11.58 -1.54 8.12
C PHE A 140 12.91 -0.90 8.46
N ASP A 141 12.92 0.41 8.62
CA ASP A 141 14.13 1.18 8.83
C ASP A 141 13.98 2.12 10.04
N LEU A 142 15.13 2.44 10.65
CA LEU A 142 15.28 3.36 11.77
C LEU A 142 16.30 4.43 11.37
N TRP A 143 16.03 5.70 11.66
CA TRP A 143 16.87 6.82 11.23
C TRP A 143 17.20 7.78 12.38
N GLY A 144 18.42 8.29 12.42
CA GLY A 144 18.82 9.29 13.41
C GLY A 144 20.33 9.44 13.53
N SER A 145 20.80 9.74 14.73
CA SER A 145 22.21 9.56 15.09
C SER A 145 22.51 8.09 15.36
N LYS A 146 23.78 7.68 15.27
CA LYS A 146 24.20 6.31 15.58
C LYS A 146 23.70 5.83 16.95
N ALA A 147 23.84 6.67 17.98
CA ALA A 147 23.39 6.35 19.33
C ALA A 147 21.86 6.12 19.38
N MET A 148 21.08 6.98 18.72
CA MET A 148 19.62 6.85 18.72
C MET A 148 19.14 5.61 17.97
N VAL A 149 19.71 5.30 16.80
CA VAL A 149 19.28 4.12 16.04
C VAL A 149 19.66 2.83 16.76
N LEU A 150 20.81 2.77 17.44
CA LEU A 150 21.21 1.61 18.24
C LEU A 150 20.28 1.40 19.44
N LEU A 151 19.90 2.47 20.17
CA LEU A 151 18.95 2.35 21.29
C LEU A 151 17.57 1.88 20.84
N ARG A 152 17.07 2.41 19.71
CA ARG A 152 15.81 1.94 19.12
C ARG A 152 15.92 0.47 18.70
N TRP A 153 17.05 0.08 18.10
CA TRP A 153 17.30 -1.29 17.70
C TRP A 153 17.29 -2.25 18.89
N GLU A 154 17.91 -1.91 20.02
CA GLU A 154 17.88 -2.77 21.21
C GLU A 154 16.44 -3.02 21.68
N ARG A 155 15.59 -1.98 21.70
CA ARG A 155 14.17 -2.13 22.07
C ARG A 155 13.40 -2.95 21.03
N VAL A 156 13.63 -2.72 19.73
CA VAL A 156 13.05 -3.52 18.64
C VAL A 156 13.41 -4.99 18.79
N LYS A 157 14.69 -5.28 19.03
CA LYS A 157 15.21 -6.64 19.17
C LYS A 157 14.60 -7.34 20.37
N GLU A 158 14.47 -6.65 21.51
CA GLU A 158 13.83 -7.16 22.71
C GLU A 158 12.38 -7.59 22.42
N VAL A 159 11.54 -6.68 21.91
CA VAL A 159 10.11 -6.96 21.63
C VAL A 159 9.97 -8.10 20.63
N LEU A 160 10.68 -8.04 19.51
CA LEU A 160 10.55 -9.04 18.46
C LEU A 160 11.04 -10.41 18.92
N THR A 161 12.15 -10.49 19.66
CA THR A 161 12.67 -11.80 20.13
C THR A 161 11.75 -12.42 21.18
N ASN A 162 11.14 -11.61 22.05
CA ASN A 162 10.22 -12.09 23.08
C ASN A 162 8.89 -12.57 22.49
N ASN A 163 8.34 -11.82 21.54
CA ASN A 163 6.99 -12.07 21.01
C ASN A 163 6.98 -13.02 19.80
N LEU A 164 8.12 -13.20 19.12
CA LEU A 164 8.22 -14.00 17.89
C LEU A 164 9.27 -15.12 18.01
N PRO A 165 9.07 -16.09 18.93
CA PRO A 165 9.97 -17.23 19.05
C PRO A 165 10.04 -17.99 17.71
N GLY A 166 11.26 -18.30 17.28
CA GLY A 166 11.52 -19.00 16.02
C GLY A 166 11.54 -18.11 14.77
N CYS A 167 11.20 -16.82 14.86
CA CYS A 167 11.47 -15.88 13.78
C CYS A 167 12.95 -15.43 13.81
N LYS A 168 13.52 -15.19 12.62
CA LYS A 168 14.87 -14.65 12.46
C LYS A 168 14.79 -13.14 12.35
N VAL A 169 15.51 -12.42 13.20
CA VAL A 169 15.64 -10.95 13.15
C VAL A 169 17.07 -10.59 12.83
N THR A 170 17.28 -9.83 11.75
CA THR A 170 18.61 -9.34 11.34
C THR A 170 18.56 -7.84 11.13
N HIS A 171 19.72 -7.18 11.23
CA HIS A 171 19.83 -5.76 10.96
C HIS A 171 21.10 -5.44 10.18
N THR A 172 21.08 -4.33 9.45
CA THR A 172 22.26 -3.73 8.82
C THR A 172 22.33 -2.27 9.22
N LEU A 173 23.48 -1.82 9.74
CA LEU A 173 23.73 -0.44 10.15
C LEU A 173 24.57 0.28 9.08
N TRP A 174 24.13 1.47 8.69
CA TRP A 174 24.93 2.43 7.93
C TRP A 174 25.11 3.72 8.72
N GLU A 175 26.27 4.35 8.58
CA GLU A 175 26.62 5.61 9.22
C GLU A 175 27.37 6.51 8.25
N GLY A 176 27.18 7.82 8.36
CA GLY A 176 27.93 8.82 7.63
C GLY A 176 29.41 8.84 8.03
N GLU A 177 30.28 9.16 7.07
CA GLU A 177 31.71 9.27 7.30
C GLU A 177 32.06 10.50 8.15
N ASN A 178 33.07 10.39 9.01
CA ASN A 178 33.60 11.50 9.82
C ASN A 178 32.55 12.29 10.62
N GLY A 179 31.46 11.64 11.04
CA GLY A 179 30.37 12.28 11.81
C GLY A 179 29.40 13.14 10.99
N GLY A 180 29.51 13.09 9.66
CA GLY A 180 28.62 13.74 8.70
C GLY A 180 27.28 13.01 8.51
N THR A 181 26.49 13.49 7.55
CA THR A 181 25.23 12.85 7.15
C THR A 181 25.52 11.59 6.34
N LEU A 182 24.64 10.59 6.47
CA LEU A 182 24.69 9.37 5.70
C LEU A 182 24.39 9.65 4.22
N ASP A 183 25.29 9.20 3.34
CA ASP A 183 25.06 9.20 1.90
C ASP A 183 24.04 8.11 1.54
N GLN A 184 22.83 8.54 1.23
CA GLN A 184 21.71 7.65 0.93
C GLN A 184 21.95 6.81 -0.34
N LEU A 185 22.74 7.31 -1.29
CA LEU A 185 23.05 6.57 -2.53
C LEU A 185 23.94 5.36 -2.26
N LYS A 186 24.78 5.40 -1.22
CA LYS A 186 25.58 4.23 -0.78
C LYS A 186 24.72 3.15 -0.12
N VAL A 187 23.59 3.54 0.49
CA VAL A 187 22.62 2.59 1.05
C VAL A 187 21.81 1.96 -0.10
N GLY A 188 21.37 2.76 -1.06
CA GLY A 188 20.73 2.29 -2.29
C GLY A 188 19.37 1.62 -2.08
N SER A 189 18.70 1.87 -0.96
CA SER A 189 17.42 1.24 -0.60
C SER A 189 16.25 2.23 -0.65
N PHE A 190 15.03 1.71 -0.74
CA PHE A 190 13.80 2.51 -0.64
C PHE A 190 13.72 3.26 0.69
N GLY A 191 14.12 2.64 1.80
CA GLY A 191 14.17 3.28 3.12
C GLY A 191 15.18 4.43 3.23
N ALA A 192 16.16 4.48 2.33
CA ALA A 192 17.09 5.60 2.20
C ALA A 192 16.56 6.73 1.28
N GLY A 193 15.33 6.58 0.74
CA GLY A 193 14.78 7.51 -0.24
C GLY A 193 15.36 7.34 -1.65
N VAL A 194 16.05 6.22 -1.93
CA VAL A 194 16.58 5.93 -3.27
C VAL A 194 15.53 5.15 -4.06
N PRO A 195 15.04 5.69 -5.20
CA PRO A 195 14.02 5.03 -5.99
C PRO A 195 14.58 3.78 -6.69
N GLY A 196 13.72 2.77 -6.89
CA GLY A 196 14.08 1.54 -7.59
C GLY A 196 12.89 0.93 -8.34
N MET A 197 13.18 0.06 -9.31
CA MET A 197 12.18 -0.60 -10.16
C MET A 197 11.96 -2.07 -9.79
N TYR A 198 12.57 -2.58 -8.72
CA TYR A 198 12.49 -4.00 -8.37
C TYR A 198 11.05 -4.52 -8.19
N ALA A 199 10.11 -3.65 -7.78
CA ALA A 199 8.71 -4.01 -7.62
C ALA A 199 7.99 -4.24 -8.97
N SER A 200 8.49 -3.70 -10.09
CA SER A 200 7.84 -3.90 -11.40
C SER A 200 7.92 -5.35 -11.89
N ALA A 201 8.89 -6.12 -11.38
CA ALA A 201 9.03 -7.55 -11.69
C ALA A 201 7.78 -8.38 -11.27
N LEU A 202 6.99 -7.87 -10.30
CA LEU A 202 5.75 -8.49 -9.87
C LEU A 202 4.82 -8.78 -11.05
N ALA A 203 4.66 -7.84 -11.99
CA ALA A 203 3.72 -7.99 -13.11
C ALA A 203 4.04 -9.21 -14.00
N ASP A 204 5.31 -9.61 -14.06
CA ASP A 204 5.79 -10.70 -14.91
C ASP A 204 5.73 -12.08 -14.24
N TYR A 205 5.36 -12.15 -12.95
CA TYR A 205 5.45 -13.38 -12.17
C TYR A 205 4.69 -14.56 -12.80
N ASN A 206 3.50 -14.31 -13.37
CA ASN A 206 2.65 -15.34 -13.98
C ASN A 206 2.88 -15.53 -15.49
N LEU A 207 3.95 -14.94 -16.07
CA LEU A 207 4.26 -15.15 -17.48
C LEU A 207 4.80 -16.58 -17.74
N PRO A 208 4.43 -17.17 -18.90
CA PRO A 208 4.89 -18.49 -19.32
C PRO A 208 6.40 -18.52 -19.61
N ALA A 209 6.97 -19.73 -19.57
CA ALA A 209 8.40 -19.96 -19.78
C ALA A 209 8.89 -19.68 -21.21
N ASP A 210 7.98 -19.72 -22.19
CA ASP A 210 8.27 -19.44 -23.59
C ASP A 210 8.40 -17.94 -23.89
N GLY A 211 8.21 -17.07 -22.90
CA GLY A 211 8.32 -15.63 -23.03
C GLY A 211 7.14 -14.97 -23.74
N THR A 212 6.07 -15.73 -24.01
CA THR A 212 4.83 -15.16 -24.55
C THR A 212 4.02 -14.45 -23.46
N GLY A 213 2.99 -13.70 -23.88
CA GLY A 213 2.07 -13.01 -22.97
C GLY A 213 2.50 -11.60 -22.57
N ALA A 214 1.73 -11.00 -21.67
CA ALA A 214 2.04 -9.67 -21.14
C ALA A 214 1.57 -9.52 -19.69
N GLY A 215 2.50 -9.16 -18.80
CA GLY A 215 2.27 -9.06 -17.37
C GLY A 215 1.26 -7.97 -17.00
N ALA A 216 0.50 -8.24 -15.95
CA ALA A 216 -0.39 -7.28 -15.30
C ALA A 216 -0.56 -7.63 -13.82
N HIS A 217 -0.91 -6.62 -13.03
CA HIS A 217 -1.40 -6.78 -11.67
C HIS A 217 -2.63 -5.89 -11.46
N THR A 218 -3.46 -6.29 -10.50
CA THR A 218 -4.51 -5.45 -9.91
C THR A 218 -4.58 -5.77 -8.43
N ASP A 219 -5.07 -4.84 -7.63
CA ASP A 219 -5.14 -5.01 -6.18
C ASP A 219 -6.44 -4.46 -5.57
N VAL A 220 -6.71 -4.94 -4.36
CA VAL A 220 -7.63 -4.34 -3.40
C VAL A 220 -6.80 -4.02 -2.17
N THR A 221 -6.65 -2.72 -1.89
CA THR A 221 -5.90 -2.22 -0.74
C THR A 221 -6.86 -1.82 0.37
N LEU A 222 -7.10 -2.74 1.30
CA LEU A 222 -8.00 -2.55 2.43
C LEU A 222 -7.34 -1.75 3.55
N LEU A 223 -8.12 -0.87 4.18
CA LEU A 223 -7.73 -0.27 5.45
C LEU A 223 -8.26 -1.15 6.58
N LEU A 224 -7.35 -1.83 7.28
CA LEU A 224 -7.67 -2.68 8.41
C LEU A 224 -7.20 -2.03 9.72
N PRO A 225 -7.82 -2.36 10.87
CA PRO A 225 -7.24 -2.04 12.18
C PRO A 225 -5.84 -2.65 12.31
N ASN A 226 -4.96 -1.97 13.04
CA ASN A 226 -3.66 -2.54 13.40
C ASN A 226 -3.84 -3.60 14.51
N ASN A 227 -4.36 -4.77 14.14
CA ASN A 227 -4.70 -5.86 15.04
C ASN A 227 -4.32 -7.20 14.40
N GLY A 228 -3.40 -7.92 15.02
CA GLY A 228 -2.83 -9.14 14.44
C GLY A 228 -3.86 -10.23 14.16
N LYS A 229 -4.84 -10.41 15.05
CA LYS A 229 -5.90 -11.40 14.88
C LYS A 229 -6.77 -11.11 13.65
N ILE A 230 -7.25 -9.87 13.50
CA ILE A 230 -8.04 -9.46 12.33
C ILE A 230 -7.26 -9.69 11.04
N VAL A 231 -5.98 -9.30 11.03
CA VAL A 231 -5.10 -9.46 9.86
C VAL A 231 -4.89 -10.94 9.51
N HIS A 232 -4.65 -11.78 10.50
CA HIS A 232 -4.46 -13.22 10.34
C HIS A 232 -5.74 -13.91 9.83
N GLU A 233 -6.90 -13.63 10.43
CA GLU A 233 -8.19 -14.18 10.01
C GLU A 233 -8.53 -13.77 8.57
N TRP A 234 -8.33 -12.49 8.24
CA TRP A 234 -8.51 -11.98 6.88
C TRP A 234 -7.57 -12.68 5.89
N PHE A 235 -6.29 -12.79 6.23
CA PHE A 235 -5.27 -13.46 5.44
C PHE A 235 -5.67 -14.90 5.08
N VAL A 236 -5.98 -15.72 6.10
CA VAL A 236 -6.28 -17.14 5.92
C VAL A 236 -7.50 -17.32 5.01
N LYS A 237 -8.50 -16.46 5.18
CA LYS A 237 -9.71 -16.47 4.35
C LYS A 237 -9.42 -16.11 2.89
N MET A 238 -8.72 -15.00 2.64
CA MET A 238 -8.39 -14.58 1.26
C MET A 238 -7.49 -15.58 0.56
N ARG A 239 -6.49 -16.12 1.27
CA ARG A 239 -5.66 -17.22 0.77
C ARG A 239 -6.53 -18.40 0.30
N THR A 240 -7.47 -18.84 1.13
CA THR A 240 -8.35 -19.97 0.80
C THR A 240 -9.18 -19.70 -0.45
N ILE A 241 -9.69 -18.48 -0.61
CA ILE A 241 -10.47 -18.08 -1.80
C ILE A 241 -9.58 -18.10 -3.04
N MET A 242 -8.41 -17.48 -2.97
CA MET A 242 -7.47 -17.37 -4.09
C MET A 242 -6.93 -18.73 -4.53
N GLU A 243 -6.56 -19.59 -3.58
CA GLU A 243 -6.06 -20.93 -3.88
C GLU A 243 -7.14 -21.80 -4.52
N LYS A 244 -8.39 -21.74 -4.02
CA LYS A 244 -9.55 -22.43 -4.63
C LYS A 244 -9.83 -21.96 -6.05
N ALA A 245 -9.60 -20.69 -6.34
CA ALA A 245 -9.72 -20.14 -7.70
C ALA A 245 -8.54 -20.53 -8.61
N GLY A 246 -7.49 -21.15 -8.08
CA GLY A 246 -6.29 -21.55 -8.81
C GLY A 246 -5.23 -20.46 -8.92
N THR A 247 -5.21 -19.52 -7.98
CA THR A 247 -4.30 -18.36 -7.97
C THR A 247 -3.42 -18.36 -6.72
N ASP A 248 -2.19 -17.86 -6.85
CA ASP A 248 -1.32 -17.67 -5.69
C ASP A 248 -1.82 -16.49 -4.85
N PRO A 249 -1.86 -16.61 -3.52
CA PRO A 249 -2.10 -15.48 -2.65
C PRO A 249 -0.90 -14.52 -2.73
N PHE A 250 -1.15 -13.25 -3.05
CA PHE A 250 -0.15 -12.18 -3.03
C PHE A 250 -0.54 -11.10 -2.05
N ILE A 251 0.34 -10.84 -1.09
CA ILE A 251 0.04 -9.90 -0.02
C ILE A 251 1.25 -9.05 0.28
N GLY A 252 1.02 -7.74 0.19
CA GLY A 252 1.86 -6.68 0.71
C GLY A 252 1.09 -5.95 1.80
N CYS A 253 1.63 -5.89 3.00
CA CYS A 253 1.01 -5.23 4.14
C CYS A 253 1.92 -4.09 4.59
N HIS A 254 1.37 -2.88 4.74
CA HIS A 254 2.05 -1.75 5.35
C HIS A 254 1.42 -1.43 6.70
N VAL A 255 2.21 -1.60 7.77
CA VAL A 255 1.74 -1.45 9.14
C VAL A 255 2.00 -0.03 9.61
N TRP A 256 0.96 0.71 9.95
CA TRP A 256 1.03 2.06 10.52
C TRP A 256 0.67 2.04 12.00
N ASP A 257 0.78 3.18 12.68
CA ASP A 257 0.56 3.28 14.13
C ASP A 257 -0.83 2.82 14.57
N ARG A 258 -1.87 3.13 13.79
CA ARG A 258 -3.29 2.91 14.14
C ARG A 258 -4.06 2.06 13.15
N HIS A 259 -3.49 1.85 11.98
CA HIS A 259 -4.15 1.15 10.88
C HIS A 259 -3.12 0.39 10.05
N LEU A 260 -3.62 -0.41 9.13
CA LEU A 260 -2.80 -1.23 8.26
C LEU A 260 -3.39 -1.14 6.85
N LEU A 261 -2.51 -0.97 5.86
CA LEU A 261 -2.88 -1.09 4.46
C LEU A 261 -2.60 -2.53 4.01
N PHE A 262 -3.66 -3.31 3.83
CA PHE A 262 -3.58 -4.69 3.42
C PHE A 262 -3.79 -4.78 1.91
N VAL A 263 -2.70 -4.87 1.16
CA VAL A 263 -2.72 -4.97 -0.30
C VAL A 263 -2.87 -6.44 -0.68
N GLN A 264 -4.07 -6.80 -1.13
CA GLN A 264 -4.36 -8.12 -1.70
C GLN A 264 -4.28 -8.01 -3.22
N GLU A 265 -3.31 -8.70 -3.82
CA GLU A 265 -3.00 -8.54 -5.25
C GLU A 265 -3.40 -9.76 -6.06
N TYR A 266 -3.76 -9.52 -7.31
CA TYR A 266 -3.90 -10.52 -8.35
C TYR A 266 -2.95 -10.19 -9.50
N VAL A 267 -1.99 -11.08 -9.73
CA VAL A 267 -1.02 -10.99 -10.81
C VAL A 267 -1.39 -11.96 -11.91
N TYR A 268 -1.28 -11.57 -13.17
CA TYR A 268 -1.75 -12.39 -14.29
C TYR A 268 -1.15 -12.01 -15.64
N ASP A 269 -1.24 -12.94 -16.59
CA ASP A 269 -1.03 -12.64 -18.01
C ASP A 269 -2.30 -12.03 -18.60
N LYS A 270 -2.27 -10.75 -18.97
CA LYS A 270 -3.42 -10.02 -19.51
C LYS A 270 -3.78 -10.42 -20.94
N THR A 271 -2.95 -11.21 -21.63
CA THR A 271 -3.28 -11.77 -22.95
C THR A 271 -4.10 -13.06 -22.83
N ASN A 272 -4.11 -13.67 -21.64
CA ASN A 272 -4.83 -14.91 -21.37
C ASN A 272 -6.25 -14.61 -20.86
N LEU A 273 -7.26 -14.85 -21.71
CA LEU A 273 -8.68 -14.58 -21.37
C LEU A 273 -9.17 -15.32 -20.12
N LYS A 274 -8.67 -16.54 -19.85
CA LYS A 274 -9.04 -17.29 -18.63
C LYS A 274 -8.46 -16.64 -17.38
N ASN A 275 -7.28 -16.04 -17.49
CA ASN A 275 -6.67 -15.31 -16.37
C ASN A 275 -7.44 -14.01 -16.10
N LEU A 276 -7.79 -13.26 -17.14
CA LEU A 276 -8.62 -12.06 -17.02
C LEU A 276 -9.96 -12.36 -16.33
N GLU A 277 -10.66 -13.40 -16.77
CA GLU A 277 -11.96 -13.77 -16.22
C GLU A 277 -11.85 -14.26 -14.77
N ARG A 278 -10.88 -15.11 -14.48
CA ARG A 278 -10.59 -15.55 -13.10
C ARG A 278 -10.24 -14.38 -12.20
N GLY A 279 -9.42 -13.45 -12.69
CA GLY A 279 -9.04 -12.24 -11.96
C GLY A 279 -10.22 -11.42 -11.54
N ARG A 280 -11.14 -11.15 -12.48
CA ARG A 280 -12.40 -10.44 -12.17
C ARG A 280 -13.18 -11.16 -11.08
N GLN A 281 -13.42 -12.45 -11.24
CA GLN A 281 -14.18 -13.24 -10.26
C GLN A 281 -13.52 -13.21 -8.87
N VAL A 282 -12.21 -13.39 -8.79
CA VAL A 282 -11.47 -13.35 -7.52
C VAL A 282 -11.54 -11.97 -6.88
N MET A 283 -11.29 -10.91 -7.65
CA MET A 283 -11.32 -9.54 -7.11
C MET A 283 -12.72 -9.11 -6.70
N ASP A 284 -13.74 -9.46 -7.49
CA ASP A 284 -15.15 -9.19 -7.17
C ASP A 284 -15.54 -9.89 -5.85
N LEU A 285 -15.16 -11.17 -5.68
CA LEU A 285 -15.37 -11.91 -4.43
C LEU A 285 -14.64 -11.30 -3.22
N ILE A 286 -13.41 -10.82 -3.41
CA ILE A 286 -12.64 -10.15 -2.34
C ILE A 286 -13.34 -8.86 -1.90
N VAL A 287 -13.80 -8.05 -2.86
CA VAL A 287 -14.54 -6.79 -2.58
C VAL A 287 -15.85 -7.09 -1.86
N ASP A 288 -16.61 -8.08 -2.33
CA ASP A 288 -17.87 -8.49 -1.70
C ASP A 288 -17.66 -9.01 -0.27
N GLU A 289 -16.57 -9.74 -0.05
CA GLU A 289 -16.24 -10.20 1.29
C GLU A 289 -15.78 -9.06 2.18
N ALA A 290 -15.00 -8.10 1.67
CA ALA A 290 -14.58 -6.93 2.43
C ALA A 290 -15.80 -6.11 2.87
N ALA A 291 -16.79 -5.94 1.99
CA ALA A 291 -18.05 -5.26 2.29
C ALA A 291 -18.81 -5.89 3.47
N LYS A 292 -18.89 -7.23 3.53
CA LYS A 292 -19.55 -7.96 4.65
C LYS A 292 -18.90 -7.71 6.00
N HIS A 293 -17.61 -7.38 6.01
CA HIS A 293 -16.84 -7.08 7.23
C HIS A 293 -16.70 -5.57 7.48
N SER A 294 -17.36 -4.72 6.67
CA SER A 294 -17.19 -3.26 6.71
C SER A 294 -15.74 -2.80 6.51
N TYR A 295 -14.96 -3.56 5.74
CA TYR A 295 -13.63 -3.19 5.32
C TYR A 295 -13.71 -2.49 3.96
N ALA A 296 -13.26 -1.24 3.91
CA ALA A 296 -13.25 -0.44 2.70
C ALA A 296 -11.81 -0.24 2.21
N CYS A 297 -11.67 -0.10 0.89
CA CYS A 297 -10.40 0.24 0.30
C CYS A 297 -10.09 1.73 0.47
N TYR A 298 -8.84 2.08 0.74
CA TYR A 298 -8.38 3.48 0.65
C TYR A 298 -8.23 3.95 -0.81
N ARG A 299 -7.90 3.02 -1.73
CA ARG A 299 -7.76 3.24 -3.17
C ARG A 299 -8.22 2.00 -3.94
N SER A 300 -8.61 2.20 -5.21
CA SER A 300 -8.97 1.07 -6.06
C SER A 300 -8.83 1.37 -7.56
N HIS A 301 -8.90 0.29 -8.34
CA HIS A 301 -9.04 0.30 -9.79
C HIS A 301 -10.36 0.95 -10.22
N LEU A 302 -10.39 1.53 -11.42
CA LEU A 302 -11.55 2.24 -11.98
C LEU A 302 -12.86 1.44 -11.89
N ARG A 303 -12.78 0.13 -12.17
CA ARG A 303 -13.91 -0.81 -12.13
C ARG A 303 -14.67 -0.83 -10.79
N TYR A 304 -13.98 -0.58 -9.69
CA TYR A 304 -14.52 -0.76 -8.34
C TYR A 304 -14.86 0.56 -7.64
N MET A 305 -14.59 1.71 -8.26
CA MET A 305 -14.77 3.01 -7.64
C MET A 305 -16.21 3.24 -7.17
N ASP A 306 -17.21 2.92 -8.00
CA ASP A 306 -18.62 3.06 -7.63
C ASP A 306 -19.02 2.09 -6.51
N ASN A 307 -18.62 0.82 -6.61
CA ASN A 307 -18.94 -0.20 -5.61
C ASN A 307 -18.37 0.18 -4.23
N ILE A 308 -17.10 0.61 -4.20
CA ILE A 308 -16.42 1.01 -2.97
C ILE A 308 -17.03 2.30 -2.41
N GLN A 309 -17.35 3.29 -3.25
CA GLN A 309 -18.00 4.52 -2.81
C GLN A 309 -19.39 4.24 -2.20
N ASN A 310 -20.09 3.23 -2.71
CA ASN A 310 -21.40 2.82 -2.17
C ASN A 310 -21.30 2.13 -0.80
N LEU A 311 -20.13 1.64 -0.38
CA LEU A 311 -19.94 1.10 0.99
C LEU A 311 -20.08 2.19 2.06
N PHE A 312 -19.91 3.47 1.71
CA PHE A 312 -20.08 4.60 2.62
C PHE A 312 -21.56 4.99 2.73
N GLU A 313 -22.39 4.09 3.26
CA GLU A 313 -23.87 4.15 3.25
C GLU A 313 -24.52 4.97 4.35
N PHE A 314 -23.74 5.45 5.32
CA PHE A 314 -24.26 6.22 6.46
C PHE A 314 -25.20 7.36 6.02
N ASN A 315 -26.36 7.46 6.68
CA ASN A 315 -27.39 8.47 6.42
C ASN A 315 -27.78 8.58 4.93
N GLY A 316 -27.96 7.40 4.31
CA GLY A 316 -28.38 7.24 2.91
C GLY A 316 -27.29 7.55 1.88
N HIS A 317 -26.01 7.36 2.22
CA HIS A 317 -24.84 7.82 1.46
C HIS A 317 -24.60 9.34 1.52
N ILE A 318 -24.76 9.97 2.69
CA ILE A 318 -24.65 11.45 2.81
C ILE A 318 -23.31 11.99 2.32
N TYR A 319 -22.22 11.25 2.54
CA TYR A 319 -20.89 11.63 2.07
C TYR A 319 -20.87 11.80 0.56
N LYS A 320 -21.28 10.77 -0.19
CA LYS A 320 -21.35 10.80 -1.66
C LYS A 320 -22.20 11.97 -2.15
N ARG A 321 -23.42 12.12 -1.62
CA ARG A 321 -24.35 13.19 -2.04
C ARG A 321 -23.75 14.59 -1.82
N PHE A 322 -23.10 14.81 -0.67
CA PHE A 322 -22.47 16.09 -0.36
C PHE A 322 -21.30 16.40 -1.31
N ILE A 323 -20.45 15.42 -1.60
CA ILE A 323 -19.35 15.61 -2.56
C ILE A 323 -19.88 15.85 -3.98
N GLU A 324 -20.94 15.15 -4.40
CA GLU A 324 -21.60 15.38 -5.70
C GLU A 324 -22.23 16.77 -5.80
N GLN A 325 -22.77 17.31 -4.70
CA GLN A 325 -23.24 18.71 -4.63
C GLN A 325 -22.10 19.71 -4.83
N ILE A 326 -20.96 19.50 -4.18
CA ILE A 326 -19.75 20.32 -4.39
C ILE A 326 -19.32 20.22 -5.85
N LYS A 327 -19.20 19.00 -6.38
CA LYS A 327 -18.80 18.72 -7.76
C LYS A 327 -19.71 19.43 -8.77
N ALA A 328 -21.02 19.32 -8.61
CA ALA A 328 -21.98 19.99 -9.49
C ALA A 328 -21.89 21.52 -9.44
N THR A 329 -21.48 22.07 -8.29
CA THR A 329 -21.29 23.52 -8.12
C THR A 329 -20.00 24.01 -8.77
N VAL A 330 -18.88 23.32 -8.54
CA VAL A 330 -17.56 23.77 -9.04
C VAL A 330 -17.30 23.35 -10.49
N ASP A 331 -18.00 22.34 -11.00
CA ASP A 331 -17.91 21.84 -12.36
C ASP A 331 -19.32 21.55 -12.93
N PRO A 332 -20.09 22.60 -13.26
CA PRO A 332 -21.47 22.47 -13.75
C PRO A 332 -21.58 21.76 -15.12
N ASN A 333 -20.45 21.63 -15.84
CA ASN A 333 -20.39 20.92 -17.11
C ASN A 333 -19.89 19.48 -16.98
N GLY A 334 -19.39 19.07 -15.81
CA GLY A 334 -18.92 17.71 -15.56
C GLY A 334 -17.66 17.33 -16.36
N ILE A 335 -16.82 18.30 -16.72
CA ILE A 335 -15.70 18.09 -17.65
C ILE A 335 -14.49 17.44 -16.97
N LEU A 336 -14.31 17.63 -15.66
CA LEU A 336 -13.15 17.10 -14.96
C LEU A 336 -13.43 15.66 -14.51
N SER A 337 -12.75 14.69 -15.13
CA SER A 337 -12.68 13.27 -14.76
C SER A 337 -13.98 12.69 -14.16
N PRO A 338 -15.10 12.68 -14.90
CA PRO A 338 -16.38 12.16 -14.39
C PRO A 338 -16.25 10.70 -13.94
N GLY A 339 -16.82 10.38 -12.78
CA GLY A 339 -16.79 9.03 -12.20
C GLY A 339 -15.56 8.68 -11.38
N LYS A 340 -14.55 9.56 -11.32
CA LYS A 340 -13.40 9.35 -10.42
C LYS A 340 -13.90 9.18 -8.98
N ASN A 341 -13.54 8.03 -8.38
CA ASN A 341 -13.95 7.61 -7.04
C ASN A 341 -15.48 7.61 -6.84
N GLY A 342 -16.22 7.28 -7.89
CA GLY A 342 -17.68 7.16 -7.86
C GLY A 342 -18.41 8.48 -7.71
N ILE A 343 -17.75 9.61 -8.01
CA ILE A 343 -18.33 10.95 -7.95
C ILE A 343 -18.73 11.42 -9.34
N TRP A 344 -20.04 11.61 -9.53
CA TRP A 344 -20.65 11.97 -10.81
C TRP A 344 -21.39 13.32 -10.72
N THR A 345 -21.59 13.97 -11.87
CA THR A 345 -22.55 15.08 -12.00
C THR A 345 -23.87 14.55 -12.56
N SER A 346 -24.96 15.33 -12.41
CA SER A 346 -26.27 15.00 -12.99
C SER A 346 -26.25 14.81 -14.51
N LYS A 347 -25.30 15.41 -15.23
CA LYS A 347 -25.11 15.24 -16.68
C LYS A 347 -24.58 13.86 -17.07
N HIS A 348 -23.95 13.15 -16.14
CA HIS A 348 -23.26 11.89 -16.39
C HIS A 348 -23.73 10.75 -15.48
N SER A 349 -24.82 10.94 -14.73
CA SER A 349 -25.33 9.92 -13.80
C SER A 349 -25.54 8.61 -14.54
N HIS A 350 -24.68 7.62 -14.26
CA HIS A 350 -24.90 6.25 -14.67
C HIS A 350 -26.03 5.66 -13.84
N SER A 351 -27.01 5.03 -14.49
CA SER A 351 -27.70 3.92 -13.83
C SER A 351 -26.62 2.91 -13.43
N PRO A 352 -26.56 2.46 -12.16
CA PRO A 352 -25.59 1.45 -11.79
C PRO A 352 -25.75 0.27 -12.75
N ALA A 353 -24.66 -0.15 -13.38
CA ALA A 353 -24.65 -1.42 -14.09
C ALA A 353 -25.10 -2.46 -13.06
N LYS A 354 -26.21 -3.15 -13.35
CA LYS A 354 -26.68 -4.25 -12.52
C LYS A 354 -25.52 -5.23 -12.31
N PRO A 355 -25.38 -5.79 -11.09
CA PRO A 355 -24.31 -6.74 -10.76
C PRO A 355 -24.24 -7.89 -11.77
#